data_AF-B9M7J6-F1
#
_entry.id   AF-B9M7J6-F1
#
_cell.length_a   1.000
_cell.length_b   1.000
_cell.length_c   1.000
_cell.angle_alpha   90.00
_cell.angle_beta   90.00
_cell.angle_gamma   90.00
#
_symmetry.space_group_name_H-M   'P 1'
#
loop_
_entity.id
_entity.type
_entity.pdbx_description
1 polymer ?
#
loop_
_entity_poly.entity_id
_entity_poly.type
_entity_poly.pdbx_seq_one_letter_code
_entity_poly.pdbx_strand_id
1 'polypeptide(L)'
;MKTALHFACMIMIASLLISGCANSRGLIAKASIGSKQDVFTDVLGKEVPSGKAIADIKFSVKSISSRFPWSYNKHNDPPFTVHLNIDGQATVLETEPVLEKISPIDSNVPESGTGWKYRFSKQIALAPGKHKLRIVLPVDDVIVEQEIVLRDGVNTINLKPIYKKRLLRPYKGESFTAGVKSIEVVIE
;
A
#
# COMPACT_ATOMS: atom_id res chain seq x y z
N MET A 1 17.31 47.02 -19.23
CA MET A 1 18.08 46.21 -18.27
C MET A 1 17.26 45.71 -17.08
N LYS A 2 16.41 46.53 -16.44
CA LYS A 2 15.59 46.09 -15.28
C LYS A 2 14.59 44.96 -15.59
N THR A 3 14.03 44.95 -16.81
CA THR A 3 13.07 43.92 -17.26
C THR A 3 13.70 42.54 -17.48
N ALA A 4 14.95 42.47 -17.94
CA ALA A 4 15.68 41.21 -18.12
C ALA A 4 16.04 40.55 -16.78
N LEU A 5 16.35 41.36 -15.75
CA LEU A 5 16.66 40.88 -14.41
C LEU A 5 15.42 40.29 -13.70
N HIS A 6 14.23 40.90 -13.90
CA HIS A 6 12.98 40.35 -13.38
C HIS A 6 12.59 39.02 -14.04
N PHE A 7 12.84 38.89 -15.36
CA PHE A 7 12.55 37.66 -16.09
C PHE A 7 13.46 36.50 -15.64
N ALA A 8 14.76 36.77 -15.43
CA ALA A 8 15.70 35.79 -14.91
C ALA A 8 15.35 35.33 -13.49
N CYS A 9 14.87 36.23 -12.63
CA CYS A 9 14.48 35.91 -11.26
C CYS A 9 13.21 35.04 -11.20
N MET A 10 12.22 35.31 -12.07
CA MET A 10 11.00 34.48 -12.19
C MET A 10 11.30 33.05 -12.66
N ILE A 11 12.22 32.87 -13.62
CA ILE A 11 12.63 31.54 -14.10
C ILE A 11 13.32 30.74 -12.98
N MET A 12 14.14 31.39 -12.16
CA MET A 12 14.85 30.74 -11.05
C MET A 12 13.88 30.25 -9.96
N ILE A 13 12.86 31.04 -9.61
CA ILE A 13 11.83 30.66 -8.63
C ILE A 13 10.94 29.53 -9.17
N ALA A 14 10.60 29.54 -10.47
CA ALA A 14 9.83 28.47 -11.09
C ALA A 14 10.57 27.12 -11.09
N SER A 15 11.90 27.13 -11.22
CA SER A 15 12.71 25.90 -11.22
C SER A 15 12.80 25.20 -9.86
N LEU A 16 12.67 25.94 -8.76
CA LEU A 16 12.70 25.40 -7.39
C LEU A 16 11.42 24.67 -6.98
N LEU A 17 10.32 24.84 -7.73
CA LEU A 17 9.04 24.19 -7.44
C LEU A 17 8.91 22.78 -8.05
N ILE A 18 9.86 22.36 -8.88
CA ILE A 18 9.77 21.10 -9.65
C ILE A 18 10.53 19.94 -8.97
N SER A 19 11.36 20.20 -7.95
CA SER A 19 12.18 19.17 -7.28
C SER A 19 11.43 18.30 -6.25
N GLY A 20 10.15 18.58 -5.97
CA GLY A 20 9.38 17.93 -4.91
C GLY A 20 8.86 16.51 -5.21
N CYS A 21 8.73 16.11 -6.49
CA CYS A 21 8.09 14.83 -6.85
C CYS A 21 9.07 13.65 -7.01
N ALA A 22 10.39 13.89 -7.09
CA ALA A 22 11.37 12.84 -7.35
C ALA A 22 11.77 12.02 -6.10
N ASN A 23 11.62 12.60 -4.91
CA ASN A 23 12.18 12.01 -3.69
C ASN A 23 11.36 10.82 -3.13
N SER A 24 10.04 10.80 -3.32
CA SER A 24 9.18 9.70 -2.85
C SER A 24 9.43 8.39 -3.61
N ARG A 25 9.62 8.46 -4.93
CA ARG A 25 9.89 7.29 -5.77
C ARG A 25 11.17 6.57 -5.39
N GLY A 26 12.23 7.34 -5.08
CA GLY A 26 13.51 6.77 -4.62
C GLY A 26 13.39 6.04 -3.28
N LEU A 27 12.55 6.54 -2.36
CA LEU A 27 12.27 5.88 -1.09
C LEU A 27 11.42 4.61 -1.26
N ILE A 28 10.40 4.65 -2.13
CA ILE A 28 9.57 3.48 -2.47
C ILE A 28 10.42 2.37 -3.10
N ALA A 29 11.28 2.73 -4.06
CA ALA A 29 12.17 1.77 -4.71
C ALA A 29 13.12 1.13 -3.70
N LYS A 30 13.79 1.91 -2.85
CA LYS A 30 14.69 1.39 -1.80
C LYS A 30 13.95 0.55 -0.77
N ALA A 31 12.74 0.94 -0.39
CA ALA A 31 11.91 0.21 0.56
C ALA A 31 11.47 -1.16 0.02
N SER A 32 11.38 -1.29 -1.30
CA SER A 32 10.94 -2.49 -2.01
C SER A 32 12.07 -3.47 -2.31
N ILE A 33 13.33 -3.04 -2.21
CA ILE A 33 14.50 -3.88 -2.47
C ILE A 33 14.86 -4.65 -1.20
N GLY A 34 14.92 -5.98 -1.30
CA GLY A 34 15.44 -6.84 -0.23
C GLY A 34 16.96 -6.79 -0.15
N SER A 35 17.50 -6.73 1.06
CA SER A 35 18.92 -6.90 1.36
C SER A 35 19.26 -8.32 1.86
N LYS A 36 18.26 -9.15 2.15
CA LYS A 36 18.38 -10.54 2.62
C LYS A 36 17.46 -11.47 1.85
N GLN A 37 17.70 -12.78 1.94
CA GLN A 37 16.91 -13.83 1.26
C GLN A 37 16.60 -15.05 2.14
N ASP A 38 17.04 -15.05 3.41
CA ASP A 38 17.02 -16.18 4.34
C ASP A 38 16.21 -15.93 5.63
N VAL A 39 15.48 -14.81 5.70
CA VAL A 39 14.62 -14.44 6.84
C VAL A 39 13.37 -15.31 6.90
N PHE A 40 12.72 -15.52 5.75
CA PHE A 40 11.49 -16.30 5.66
C PHE A 40 11.44 -17.17 4.40
N THR A 41 10.60 -18.19 4.46
CA THR A 41 10.28 -19.05 3.33
C THR A 41 8.79 -19.01 3.04
N ASP A 42 8.41 -19.02 1.76
CA ASP A 42 7.01 -19.13 1.36
C ASP A 42 6.47 -20.52 1.76
N VAL A 43 5.26 -20.55 2.32
CA VAL A 43 4.60 -21.80 2.74
C VAL A 43 3.30 -21.95 1.96
N LEU A 44 3.08 -23.16 1.43
CA LEU A 44 1.83 -23.55 0.78
C LEU A 44 1.10 -24.51 1.73
N GLY A 45 0.04 -24.02 2.37
CA GLY A 45 -0.81 -24.84 3.24
C GLY A 45 -0.64 -24.56 4.74
N LYS A 46 -1.37 -25.32 5.56
CA LYS A 46 -1.52 -25.08 7.00
C LYS A 46 -0.47 -25.80 7.87
N GLU A 47 0.46 -26.53 7.28
CA GLU A 47 1.47 -27.25 8.04
C GLU A 47 2.48 -26.26 8.62
N VAL A 48 2.48 -26.13 9.94
CA VAL A 48 3.44 -25.30 10.69
C VAL A 48 4.73 -26.11 10.88
N PRO A 49 5.86 -25.72 10.26
CA PRO A 49 7.13 -26.34 10.58
C PRO A 49 7.43 -26.14 12.08
N SER A 50 7.84 -27.20 12.77
CA SER A 50 8.11 -27.12 14.22
C SER A 50 9.14 -26.03 14.52
N GLY A 51 8.86 -25.17 15.51
CA GLY A 51 9.73 -24.07 15.92
C GLY A 51 9.73 -22.87 14.96
N LYS A 52 8.71 -22.74 14.10
CA LYS A 52 8.52 -21.60 13.20
C LYS A 52 7.18 -20.91 13.48
N ALA A 53 7.21 -19.59 13.37
CA ALA A 53 6.01 -18.79 13.25
C ALA A 53 5.57 -18.79 11.78
N ILE A 54 4.29 -19.07 11.52
CA ILE A 54 3.65 -18.74 10.25
C ILE A 54 3.01 -17.36 10.40
N ALA A 55 3.36 -16.43 9.52
CA ALA A 55 2.64 -15.18 9.34
C ALA A 55 1.65 -15.33 8.16
N ASP A 56 0.35 -15.39 8.49
CA ASP A 56 -0.75 -15.41 7.52
C ASP A 56 -1.20 -13.97 7.24
N ILE A 57 -0.59 -13.37 6.22
CA ILE A 57 -0.75 -11.95 5.89
C ILE A 57 -1.93 -11.79 4.94
N LYS A 58 -2.90 -10.97 5.36
CA LYS A 58 -4.13 -10.70 4.60
C LYS A 58 -4.29 -9.20 4.40
N PHE A 59 -4.58 -8.80 3.17
CA PHE A 59 -4.89 -7.41 2.86
C PHE A 59 -6.05 -7.34 1.87
N SER A 60 -7.07 -6.58 2.25
CA SER A 60 -8.29 -6.42 1.47
C SER A 60 -8.49 -4.94 1.22
N VAL A 61 -8.38 -4.51 -0.04
CA VAL A 61 -8.38 -3.09 -0.40
C VAL A 61 -9.12 -2.87 -1.69
N LYS A 62 -9.86 -1.77 -1.78
CA LYS A 62 -10.54 -1.35 -2.98
C LYS A 62 -9.80 -0.18 -3.60
N SER A 63 -9.70 -0.16 -4.92
CA SER A 63 -9.03 0.94 -5.65
C SER A 63 -9.62 1.11 -7.05
N ILE A 64 -9.37 2.28 -7.64
CA ILE A 64 -9.63 2.59 -9.05
C ILE A 64 -8.42 3.36 -9.58
N SER A 65 -8.04 3.10 -10.83
CA SER A 65 -6.94 3.84 -11.48
C SER A 65 -7.39 5.20 -12.00
N SER A 66 -8.67 5.33 -12.32
CA SER A 66 -9.24 6.58 -12.80
C SER A 66 -9.69 7.46 -11.64
N ARG A 67 -9.35 8.75 -11.73
CA ARG A 67 -9.88 9.79 -10.83
C ARG A 67 -11.12 10.46 -11.40
N PHE A 68 -11.51 10.11 -12.63
CA PHE A 68 -12.71 10.65 -13.24
C PHE A 68 -13.96 10.03 -12.62
N PRO A 69 -14.97 10.86 -12.31
CA PRO A 69 -16.28 10.38 -11.91
C PRO A 69 -16.79 9.33 -12.93
N TRP A 70 -17.40 8.24 -12.45
CA TRP A 70 -18.03 7.19 -13.28
C TRP A 70 -17.08 6.34 -14.12
N SER A 71 -15.77 6.54 -14.00
CA SER A 71 -14.76 5.68 -14.62
C SER A 71 -14.20 4.73 -13.56
N TYR A 72 -14.42 3.43 -13.76
CA TYR A 72 -14.00 2.38 -12.84
C TYR A 72 -12.89 1.55 -13.47
N ASN A 73 -11.80 2.22 -13.86
CA ASN A 73 -10.70 1.54 -14.52
C ASN A 73 -9.87 0.75 -13.49
N LYS A 74 -9.42 -0.45 -13.90
CA LYS A 74 -8.46 -1.30 -13.18
C LYS A 74 -7.06 -0.69 -13.28
N HIS A 75 -6.22 -0.93 -12.27
CA HIS A 75 -4.78 -0.67 -12.36
C HIS A 75 -4.12 -1.73 -13.25
N ASN A 76 -3.76 -1.33 -14.47
CA ASN A 76 -3.04 -2.19 -15.42
C ASN A 76 -1.58 -1.74 -15.59
N ASP A 77 -1.33 -0.43 -15.60
CA ASP A 77 0.02 0.14 -15.69
C ASP A 77 0.09 1.45 -14.87
N PRO A 78 0.79 1.45 -13.71
CA PRO A 78 1.37 0.27 -13.05
C PRO A 78 0.28 -0.66 -12.48
N PRO A 79 0.57 -1.96 -12.29
CA PRO A 79 -0.32 -2.86 -11.57
C PRO A 79 -0.44 -2.48 -10.09
N PHE A 80 -1.57 -2.80 -9.48
CA PHE A 80 -1.78 -2.57 -8.04
C PHE A 80 -1.16 -3.74 -7.24
N THR A 81 0.10 -3.55 -6.84
CA THR A 81 0.89 -4.53 -6.07
C THR A 81 1.15 -4.02 -4.65
N VAL A 82 1.46 -4.94 -3.74
CA VAL A 82 1.85 -4.61 -2.37
C VAL A 82 3.21 -5.21 -2.11
N HIS A 83 4.18 -4.39 -1.74
CA HIS A 83 5.52 -4.90 -1.42
C HIS A 83 5.64 -5.02 0.08
N LEU A 84 6.04 -6.20 0.53
CA LEU A 84 6.33 -6.49 1.92
C LEU A 84 7.83 -6.65 2.08
N ASN A 85 8.36 -6.16 3.19
CA ASN A 85 9.72 -6.41 3.61
C ASN A 85 9.73 -6.77 5.10
N ILE A 86 10.33 -7.91 5.44
CA ILE A 86 10.47 -8.38 6.81
C ILE A 86 11.95 -8.62 7.07
N ASP A 87 12.49 -7.91 8.05
CA ASP A 87 13.90 -7.93 8.47
C ASP A 87 14.93 -7.84 7.33
N GLY A 88 14.55 -7.16 6.24
CA GLY A 88 15.39 -6.96 5.07
C GLY A 88 15.12 -7.90 3.91
N GLN A 89 14.31 -8.95 4.05
CA GLN A 89 13.87 -9.77 2.92
C GLN A 89 12.56 -9.24 2.36
N ALA A 90 12.49 -9.05 1.03
CA ALA A 90 11.33 -8.47 0.37
C ALA A 90 10.53 -9.52 -0.42
N THR A 91 9.22 -9.31 -0.52
CA THR A 91 8.33 -10.06 -1.41
C THR A 91 7.22 -9.17 -1.94
N VAL A 92 6.69 -9.50 -3.12
CA VAL A 92 5.61 -8.75 -3.77
C VAL A 92 4.34 -9.59 -3.73
N LEU A 93 3.23 -8.98 -3.34
CA LEU A 93 1.91 -9.56 -3.40
C LEU A 93 1.18 -9.07 -4.64
N GLU A 94 0.68 -10.03 -5.40
CA GLU A 94 -0.11 -9.82 -6.61
C GLU A 94 -1.42 -10.60 -6.48
N THR A 95 -2.48 -10.07 -7.07
CA THR A 95 -3.80 -10.72 -7.07
C THR A 95 -4.62 -10.18 -8.23
N GLU A 96 -5.52 -11.00 -8.77
CA GLU A 96 -6.46 -10.53 -9.78
C GLU A 96 -7.64 -9.84 -9.07
N PRO A 97 -7.92 -8.56 -9.39
CA PRO A 97 -9.00 -7.85 -8.72
C PRO A 97 -10.38 -8.28 -9.23
N VAL A 98 -11.36 -8.18 -8.35
CA VAL A 98 -12.77 -8.43 -8.67
C VAL A 98 -13.52 -7.10 -8.67
N LEU A 99 -14.27 -6.81 -9.74
CA LEU A 99 -15.13 -5.63 -9.78
C LEU A 99 -16.24 -5.79 -8.74
N GLU A 100 -16.34 -4.83 -7.82
CA GLU A 100 -17.27 -4.87 -6.71
C GLU A 100 -18.15 -3.61 -6.71
N LYS A 101 -19.46 -3.82 -6.57
CA LYS A 101 -20.46 -2.76 -6.50
C LYS A 101 -21.22 -2.84 -5.18
N ILE A 102 -20.94 -1.89 -4.29
CA ILE A 102 -21.63 -1.73 -3.01
C ILE A 102 -22.50 -0.47 -3.10
N SER A 103 -23.82 -0.61 -3.12
CA SER A 103 -24.76 0.51 -3.19
C SER A 103 -25.64 0.54 -1.92
N PRO A 104 -25.96 1.72 -1.36
CA PRO A 104 -25.62 3.07 -1.80
C PRO A 104 -24.19 3.52 -1.42
N ILE A 105 -23.73 4.65 -1.98
CA ILE A 105 -22.52 5.33 -1.52
C ILE A 105 -22.78 5.88 -0.11
N ASP A 106 -21.95 5.48 0.84
CA ASP A 106 -22.02 5.85 2.25
C ASP A 106 -20.66 6.38 2.71
N SER A 107 -20.63 7.60 3.24
CA SER A 107 -19.44 8.21 3.81
C SER A 107 -18.86 7.48 5.03
N ASN A 108 -19.67 6.66 5.71
CA ASN A 108 -19.24 5.84 6.84
C ASN A 108 -18.64 4.51 6.41
N VAL A 109 -18.82 4.12 5.14
CA VAL A 109 -18.28 2.89 4.55
C VAL A 109 -17.32 3.31 3.44
N PRO A 110 -16.01 3.44 3.73
CA PRO A 110 -15.04 4.00 2.78
C PRO A 110 -14.93 3.24 1.45
N GLU A 111 -15.33 1.97 1.43
CA GLU A 111 -15.32 1.11 0.23
C GLU A 111 -16.67 1.03 -0.50
N SER A 112 -17.68 1.79 -0.04
CA SER A 112 -18.98 1.89 -0.73
C SER A 112 -18.83 2.52 -2.11
N GLY A 113 -19.59 2.02 -3.08
CA GLY A 113 -19.52 2.39 -4.49
C GLY A 113 -19.02 1.26 -5.39
N THR A 114 -18.79 1.61 -6.66
CA THR A 114 -18.27 0.68 -7.68
C THR A 114 -16.76 0.86 -7.83
N GLY A 115 -15.99 -0.23 -7.71
CA GLY A 115 -14.54 -0.19 -7.82
C GLY A 115 -13.92 -1.59 -7.80
N TRP A 116 -12.61 -1.68 -7.97
CA TRP A 116 -11.91 -2.96 -8.04
C TRP A 116 -11.42 -3.38 -6.66
N LYS A 117 -11.85 -4.55 -6.20
CA LYS A 117 -11.46 -5.13 -4.91
C LYS A 117 -10.29 -6.08 -5.11
N TYR A 118 -9.19 -5.79 -4.43
CA TYR A 118 -7.98 -6.59 -4.37
C TYR A 118 -7.94 -7.33 -3.04
N ARG A 119 -7.70 -8.64 -3.10
CA ARG A 119 -7.58 -9.51 -1.92
C ARG A 119 -6.25 -10.23 -2.00
N PHE A 120 -5.30 -9.77 -1.21
CA PHE A 120 -3.98 -10.36 -1.08
C PHE A 120 -3.97 -11.32 0.11
N SER A 121 -3.34 -12.47 -0.09
CA SER A 121 -3.09 -13.45 0.96
C SER A 121 -1.72 -14.05 0.72
N LYS A 122 -0.89 -14.11 1.76
CA LYS A 122 0.40 -14.79 1.68
C LYS A 122 0.76 -15.40 3.03
N GLN A 123 1.24 -16.63 2.99
CA GLN A 123 1.75 -17.34 4.16
C GLN A 123 3.25 -17.50 4.03
N ILE A 124 3.95 -17.10 5.08
CA ILE A 124 5.41 -17.22 5.19
C ILE A 124 5.77 -17.81 6.53
N ALA A 125 6.81 -18.64 6.57
CA ALA A 125 7.39 -19.16 7.80
C ALA A 125 8.68 -18.42 8.13
N LEU A 126 8.82 -18.01 9.38
CA LEU A 126 10.00 -17.34 9.91
C LEU A 126 10.22 -17.72 11.38
N ALA A 127 11.36 -17.29 11.95
CA ALA A 127 11.62 -17.50 13.38
C ALA A 127 10.54 -16.79 14.23
N PRO A 128 10.09 -17.35 15.36
CA PRO A 128 9.29 -16.60 16.32
C PRO A 128 10.08 -15.43 16.93
N GLY A 129 9.40 -14.35 17.30
CA GLY A 129 10.02 -13.19 17.94
C GLY A 129 9.59 -11.86 17.37
N LYS A 130 10.45 -10.84 17.56
CA LYS A 130 10.24 -9.48 17.05
C LYS A 130 10.76 -9.36 15.63
N HIS A 131 9.95 -8.78 14.75
CA HIS A 131 10.31 -8.53 13.36
C HIS A 131 9.95 -7.11 12.96
N LYS A 132 10.77 -6.54 12.09
CA LYS A 132 10.47 -5.26 11.44
C LYS A 132 9.73 -5.52 10.14
N LEU A 133 8.43 -5.27 10.13
CA LEU A 133 7.58 -5.31 8.95
C LEU A 133 7.55 -3.93 8.29
N ARG A 134 7.85 -3.87 6.99
CA ARG A 134 7.61 -2.70 6.14
C ARG A 134 6.64 -3.09 5.02
N ILE A 135 5.64 -2.25 4.81
CA ILE A 135 4.61 -2.41 3.79
C ILE A 135 4.69 -1.20 2.87
N VAL A 136 4.72 -1.44 1.57
CA VAL A 136 4.78 -0.40 0.55
C VAL A 136 3.65 -0.63 -0.45
N LEU A 137 2.88 0.42 -0.72
CA LEU A 137 1.87 0.46 -1.76
C LEU A 137 2.29 1.51 -2.81
N PRO A 138 2.97 1.11 -3.90
CA PRO A 138 3.57 2.05 -4.84
C PRO A 138 2.55 2.98 -5.51
N VAL A 139 1.38 2.45 -5.88
CA VAL A 139 0.34 3.20 -6.60
C VAL A 139 -0.18 4.42 -5.81
N ASP A 140 -0.22 4.31 -4.48
CA ASP A 140 -0.74 5.36 -3.60
C ASP A 140 0.35 6.12 -2.83
N ASP A 141 1.62 5.84 -3.13
CA ASP A 141 2.81 6.36 -2.44
C ASP A 141 2.80 6.14 -0.92
N VAL A 142 2.30 4.99 -0.46
CA VAL A 142 2.20 4.67 0.98
C VAL A 142 3.36 3.77 1.41
N ILE A 143 4.01 4.13 2.52
CA ILE A 143 5.02 3.33 3.20
C ILE A 143 4.65 3.28 4.68
N VAL A 144 4.54 2.08 5.25
CA VAL A 144 4.30 1.85 6.68
C VAL A 144 5.40 0.93 7.22
N GLU A 145 5.99 1.30 8.36
CA GLU A 145 6.93 0.47 9.11
C GLU A 145 6.36 0.19 10.50
N GLN A 146 6.36 -1.07 10.90
CA GLN A 146 5.80 -1.52 12.17
C GLN A 146 6.65 -2.67 12.72
N GLU A 147 6.98 -2.62 14.02
CA GLU A 147 7.50 -3.81 14.72
C GLU A 147 6.32 -4.73 15.04
N ILE A 148 6.45 -6.00 14.66
CA ILE A 148 5.47 -7.06 14.92
C ILE A 148 6.10 -8.13 15.80
N VAL A 149 5.29 -8.81 16.62
CA VAL A 149 5.75 -9.93 17.46
C VAL A 149 4.99 -11.17 17.03
N LEU A 150 5.72 -12.20 16.61
CA LEU A 150 5.18 -13.47 16.17
C LEU A 150 5.45 -14.55 17.19
N ARG A 151 4.43 -15.34 17.51
CA ARG A 151 4.52 -16.52 18.36
C ARG A 151 4.76 -17.76 17.51
N ASP A 152 5.24 -18.83 18.13
CA ASP A 152 5.28 -20.14 17.48
C ASP A 152 3.86 -20.55 17.07
N GLY A 153 3.70 -21.17 15.90
CA GLY A 153 2.39 -21.44 15.31
C GLY A 153 1.92 -20.37 14.30
N VAL A 154 0.62 -20.32 14.05
CA VAL A 154 0.02 -19.41 13.06
C VAL A 154 -0.36 -18.09 13.72
N ASN A 155 0.09 -16.99 13.12
CA ASN A 155 -0.22 -15.62 13.51
C ASN A 155 -0.90 -14.95 12.32
N THR A 156 -2.10 -14.41 12.52
CA THR A 156 -2.81 -13.74 11.41
C THR A 156 -2.46 -12.26 11.42
N ILE A 157 -1.90 -11.76 10.32
CA ILE A 157 -1.56 -10.35 10.15
C ILE A 157 -2.57 -9.71 9.20
N ASN A 158 -3.55 -9.03 9.77
CA ASN A 158 -4.58 -8.31 9.03
C ASN A 158 -4.13 -6.88 8.75
N LEU A 159 -3.91 -6.59 7.46
CA LEU A 159 -3.64 -5.26 6.97
C LEU A 159 -4.97 -4.58 6.64
N LYS A 160 -5.21 -3.38 7.17
CA LYS A 160 -6.43 -2.60 6.92
C LYS A 160 -6.09 -1.27 6.25
N PRO A 161 -6.72 -0.93 5.11
CA PRO A 161 -6.48 0.33 4.45
C PRO A 161 -7.17 1.47 5.22
N ILE A 162 -6.44 2.55 5.47
CA ILE A 162 -6.99 3.84 5.90
C ILE A 162 -7.02 4.71 4.66
N TYR A 163 -8.20 5.17 4.24
CA TYR A 163 -8.35 5.88 2.97
C TYR A 163 -8.18 7.39 3.12
N LYS A 164 -7.81 8.06 2.03
CA LYS A 164 -7.77 9.52 1.95
C LYS A 164 -9.19 10.08 2.04
N LYS A 165 -9.32 11.28 2.60
CA LYS A 165 -10.61 11.97 2.72
C LYS A 165 -10.94 12.73 1.44
N ARG A 166 -12.17 12.61 0.95
CA ARG A 166 -12.74 13.53 -0.04
C ARG A 166 -13.47 14.68 0.66
N LEU A 167 -13.30 15.88 0.12
CA LEU A 167 -13.89 17.11 0.66
C LEU A 167 -15.25 17.44 0.04
N LEU A 168 -15.52 16.96 -1.17
CA LEU A 168 -16.72 17.28 -1.94
C LEU A 168 -17.86 16.28 -1.68
N ARG A 169 -19.09 16.80 -1.50
CA ARG A 169 -20.32 15.99 -1.45
C ARG A 169 -20.63 15.37 -2.84
N PRO A 170 -21.30 14.21 -2.90
CA PRO A 170 -21.81 13.39 -1.80
C PRO A 170 -20.74 12.53 -1.10
N TYR A 171 -19.51 12.51 -1.60
CA TYR A 171 -18.42 11.64 -1.16
C TYR A 171 -17.64 12.17 0.06
N LYS A 172 -18.23 13.01 0.91
CA LYS A 172 -17.49 13.63 2.02
C LYS A 172 -17.14 12.57 3.06
N GLY A 173 -15.85 12.30 3.26
CA GLY A 173 -15.40 11.24 4.17
C GLY A 173 -14.21 10.47 3.60
N GLU A 174 -13.80 9.42 4.28
CA GLU A 174 -12.81 8.48 3.74
C GLU A 174 -13.40 7.72 2.56
N SER A 175 -12.64 7.57 1.48
CA SER A 175 -13.12 6.86 0.29
C SER A 175 -11.99 6.21 -0.47
N PHE A 176 -12.21 4.97 -0.91
CA PHE A 176 -11.30 4.25 -1.79
C PHE A 176 -11.00 5.01 -3.10
N THR A 177 -11.95 5.83 -3.57
CA THR A 177 -11.79 6.67 -4.77
C THR A 177 -10.80 7.83 -4.60
N ALA A 178 -10.34 8.10 -3.37
CA ALA A 178 -9.28 9.05 -3.08
C ALA A 178 -7.91 8.38 -2.94
N GLY A 179 -7.85 7.05 -2.98
CA GLY A 179 -6.64 6.27 -2.73
C GLY A 179 -6.38 6.01 -1.24
N VAL A 180 -5.43 5.13 -0.97
CA VAL A 180 -5.00 4.79 0.39
C VAL A 180 -4.13 5.92 0.96
N LYS A 181 -4.35 6.23 2.24
CA LYS A 181 -3.56 7.19 3.02
C LYS A 181 -2.47 6.48 3.83
N SER A 182 -2.85 5.39 4.50
CA SER A 182 -1.98 4.60 5.38
C SER A 182 -2.54 3.19 5.47
N ILE A 183 -1.76 2.28 6.06
CA ILE A 183 -2.18 0.91 6.37
C ILE A 183 -2.07 0.71 7.88
N GLU A 184 -3.12 0.16 8.50
CA GLU A 184 -3.11 -0.29 9.88
C GLU A 184 -2.75 -1.79 9.91
N VAL A 185 -1.88 -2.19 10.83
CA VAL A 185 -1.43 -3.57 11.01
C VAL A 185 -2.05 -4.11 12.29
N VAL A 186 -2.88 -5.15 12.17
CA VAL A 186 -3.53 -5.84 13.29
C VAL A 186 -3.03 -7.28 13.31
N ILE A 187 -2.59 -7.76 14.47
CA ILE A 187 -2.11 -9.13 14.66
C ILE A 187 -3.10 -9.85 15.59
N GLU A 188 -3.54 -11.03 15.16
CA GLU A 188 -4.40 -11.96 15.89
C GLU A 188 -3.67 -13.25 16.23
#